data_AF-A0A7M2V8Y7-F1
#
_entry.id   AF-A0A7M2V8Y7-F1
#
_cell.length_a   1.000
_cell.length_b   1.000
_cell.length_c   1.000
_cell.angle_alpha   90.00
_cell.angle_beta   90.00
_cell.angle_gamma   90.00
#
_symmetry.space_group_name_H-M   'P 1'
#
loop_
_entity.id
_entity.type
_entity.pdbx_description
1 polymer ?
#
loop_
_entity_poly.entity_id
_entity_poly.type
_entity_poly.pdbx_seq_one_letter_code
_entity_poly.pdbx_strand_id
1 'polypeptide(L)'
;MKKLRRSMLFLPGSSASMLSTAFIYKPDSIMFDLEDAVSLREKDSARILVFNALQHPMYKDIETVVRINPLNTPFGLKDLEAAVRAGVDVIRLPKTDTPEDIHELEREIVRIEESCGREVGSTQVMAAIESAIGVINAVAIARSSERLMGIALAAFDYVMDMQTERGDGTELFYARCAVLHAARAAGIDAFDVVYGDVNDEEGFLKEVDLIRRMGFNGKSLINPRQIELLHNAYAPTQEEVDYAERVIAAAEEGERSGLGVISLNGKMIDAPIINHARVVLERRKASGIRH
;
A
#
# COMPACT_ATOMS: atom_id res chain seq x y z
N MET A 1 -12.63 0.54 -12.34
CA MET A 1 -12.06 1.48 -11.36
C MET A 1 -10.85 0.84 -10.71
N LYS A 2 -9.74 1.57 -10.55
CA LYS A 2 -8.57 1.08 -9.79
C LYS A 2 -9.00 0.91 -8.32
N LYS A 3 -8.69 -0.23 -7.70
CA LYS A 3 -8.99 -0.50 -6.29
C LYS A 3 -8.29 0.57 -5.43
N LEU A 4 -9.01 1.21 -4.50
CA LEU A 4 -8.40 2.13 -3.55
C LEU A 4 -7.56 1.33 -2.54
N ARG A 5 -6.41 1.88 -2.15
CA ARG A 5 -5.46 1.30 -1.19
C ARG A 5 -4.95 2.37 -0.24
N ARG A 6 -5.86 3.16 0.32
CA ARG A 6 -5.53 4.26 1.24
C ARG A 6 -5.03 3.68 2.56
N SER A 7 -5.72 2.66 3.10
CA SER A 7 -5.38 2.02 4.36
C SER A 7 -4.96 0.56 4.18
N MET A 8 -3.86 0.19 4.84
CA MET A 8 -3.47 -1.20 5.09
C MET A 8 -3.43 -1.45 6.59
N LEU A 9 -4.48 -2.07 7.14
CA LEU A 9 -4.56 -2.33 8.58
C LEU A 9 -3.72 -3.55 8.97
N PHE A 10 -2.65 -3.33 9.74
CA PHE A 10 -1.82 -4.38 10.35
C PHE A 10 -2.60 -5.14 11.42
N LEU A 11 -2.56 -6.46 11.37
CA LEU A 11 -3.10 -7.37 12.37
C LEU A 11 -2.08 -8.46 12.70
N PRO A 12 -1.77 -8.71 13.98
CA PRO A 12 -0.96 -9.86 14.36
C PRO A 12 -1.67 -11.16 13.96
N GLY A 13 -1.02 -12.02 13.18
CA GLY A 13 -1.59 -13.29 12.71
C GLY A 13 -1.88 -14.29 13.83
N SER A 14 -1.31 -14.09 15.02
CA SER A 14 -1.60 -14.88 16.23
C SER A 14 -2.88 -14.43 16.97
N SER A 15 -3.47 -13.28 16.63
CA SER A 15 -4.60 -12.72 17.37
C SER A 15 -5.96 -13.15 16.81
N ALA A 16 -6.48 -14.28 17.28
CA ALA A 16 -7.79 -14.78 16.85
C ALA A 16 -8.94 -13.75 17.02
N SER A 17 -8.90 -12.96 18.09
CA SER A 17 -9.91 -11.91 18.33
C SER A 17 -9.90 -10.83 17.26
N MET A 18 -8.71 -10.33 16.87
CA MET A 18 -8.58 -9.34 15.81
C MET A 18 -8.96 -9.92 14.44
N LEU A 19 -8.53 -11.16 14.14
CA LEU A 19 -8.91 -11.85 12.89
C LEU A 19 -10.43 -12.10 12.80
N SER A 20 -11.13 -12.23 13.92
CA SER A 20 -12.59 -12.41 13.91
C SER A 20 -13.40 -11.11 13.76
N THR A 21 -12.77 -9.94 13.80
CA THR A 21 -13.47 -8.65 13.87
C THR A 21 -12.98 -7.60 12.87
N ALA A 22 -11.77 -7.72 12.34
CA ALA A 22 -11.14 -6.63 11.59
C ALA A 22 -11.91 -6.19 10.33
N PHE A 23 -12.63 -7.11 9.67
CA PHE A 23 -13.45 -6.79 8.50
C PHE A 23 -14.57 -5.77 8.81
N ILE A 24 -15.00 -5.65 10.07
CA ILE A 24 -16.05 -4.70 10.49
C ILE A 24 -15.61 -3.25 10.28
N TYR A 25 -14.30 -2.97 10.39
CA TYR A 25 -13.76 -1.62 10.30
C TYR A 25 -13.58 -1.12 8.85
N LYS A 26 -13.85 -1.96 7.85
CA LYS A 26 -13.82 -1.63 6.41
C LYS A 26 -12.55 -0.87 5.95
N PRO A 27 -11.34 -1.34 6.30
CA PRO A 27 -10.15 -0.82 5.65
C PRO A 27 -10.14 -1.19 4.16
N ASP A 28 -9.35 -0.48 3.35
CA ASP A 28 -9.19 -0.83 1.93
C ASP A 28 -8.48 -2.19 1.79
N SER A 29 -7.47 -2.44 2.65
CA SER A 29 -6.75 -3.70 2.74
C SER A 29 -6.47 -4.10 4.20
N ILE A 30 -6.40 -5.40 4.46
CA ILE A 30 -6.01 -5.98 5.74
C ILE A 30 -4.70 -6.73 5.56
N MET A 31 -3.74 -6.45 6.43
CA MET A 31 -2.43 -7.07 6.41
C MET A 31 -2.25 -7.96 7.63
N PHE A 32 -2.29 -9.27 7.39
CA PHE A 32 -1.99 -10.29 8.39
C PHE A 32 -0.48 -10.41 8.55
N ASP A 33 0.00 -10.15 9.75
CA ASP A 33 1.41 -10.20 10.05
C ASP A 33 1.83 -11.56 10.61
N LEU A 34 2.75 -12.22 9.93
CA LEU A 34 3.42 -13.42 10.41
C LEU A 34 4.84 -13.12 10.89
N GLU A 35 5.34 -11.88 10.75
CA GLU A 35 6.69 -11.45 11.11
C GLU A 35 6.75 -10.89 12.56
N ASP A 36 7.07 -9.61 12.76
CA ASP A 36 7.49 -9.08 14.05
C ASP A 36 6.39 -9.08 15.12
N ALA A 37 5.11 -9.01 14.72
CA ALA A 37 4.00 -9.05 15.68
C ALA A 37 3.70 -10.46 16.20
N VAL A 38 4.43 -11.49 15.75
CA VAL A 38 4.23 -12.88 16.15
C VAL A 38 5.47 -13.43 16.84
N SER A 39 5.28 -13.93 18.06
CA SER A 39 6.37 -14.56 18.81
C SER A 39 6.86 -15.82 18.09
N LEU A 40 8.16 -16.16 18.24
CA LEU A 40 8.76 -17.33 17.57
C LEU A 40 8.03 -18.64 17.87
N ARG A 41 7.44 -18.78 19.06
CA ARG A 41 6.70 -19.98 19.49
C ARG A 41 5.30 -20.08 18.89
N GLU A 42 4.78 -18.98 18.37
CA GLU A 42 3.41 -18.89 17.85
C GLU A 42 3.36 -18.88 16.32
N LYS A 43 4.50 -18.86 15.63
CA LYS A 43 4.57 -18.83 14.16
C LYS A 43 3.72 -19.93 13.51
N ASP A 44 3.78 -21.15 14.04
CA ASP A 44 3.01 -22.28 13.52
C ASP A 44 1.49 -22.08 13.69
N SER A 45 1.06 -21.67 14.89
CA SER A 45 -0.35 -21.39 15.17
C SER A 45 -0.86 -20.19 14.37
N ALA A 46 -0.06 -19.13 14.23
CA ALA A 46 -0.40 -17.94 13.47
C ALA A 46 -0.60 -18.26 11.99
N ARG A 47 0.24 -19.10 11.38
CA ARG A 47 0.06 -19.57 9.99
C ARG A 47 -1.28 -20.28 9.80
N ILE A 48 -1.68 -21.14 10.74
CA ILE A 48 -2.97 -21.85 10.69
C ILE A 48 -4.13 -20.86 10.80
N LEU A 49 -4.05 -19.89 11.72
CA LEU A 49 -5.08 -18.86 11.89
C LEU A 49 -5.23 -18.00 10.64
N VAL A 50 -4.12 -17.52 10.07
CA VAL A 50 -4.11 -16.71 8.85
C VAL A 50 -4.65 -17.51 7.66
N PHE A 51 -4.26 -18.78 7.50
CA PHE A 51 -4.81 -19.66 6.46
C PHE A 51 -6.35 -19.72 6.52
N ASN A 52 -6.91 -19.93 7.70
CA ASN A 52 -8.36 -20.02 7.88
C ASN A 52 -9.05 -18.65 7.72
N ALA A 53 -8.40 -17.56 8.16
CA ALA A 53 -8.93 -16.20 7.99
C ALA A 53 -9.05 -15.82 6.51
N LEU A 54 -8.04 -16.13 5.70
CA LEU A 54 -8.04 -15.88 4.25
C LEU A 54 -9.16 -16.64 3.50
N GLN A 55 -9.55 -17.81 4.00
CA GLN A 55 -10.65 -18.61 3.46
C GLN A 55 -12.03 -18.18 3.98
N HIS A 56 -12.08 -17.24 4.93
CA HIS A 56 -13.34 -16.86 5.57
C HIS A 56 -14.14 -15.88 4.70
N PRO A 57 -15.45 -16.12 4.45
CA PRO A 57 -16.24 -15.31 3.51
C PRO A 57 -16.28 -13.81 3.79
N MET A 58 -16.12 -13.39 5.05
CA MET A 58 -16.13 -11.97 5.44
C MET A 58 -14.94 -11.18 4.90
N TYR A 59 -13.86 -11.84 4.47
CA TYR A 59 -12.69 -11.20 3.87
C TYR A 59 -12.77 -11.11 2.34
N LYS A 60 -13.76 -11.75 1.71
CA LYS A 60 -13.84 -11.89 0.24
C LYS A 60 -13.80 -10.56 -0.52
N ASP A 61 -14.39 -9.51 0.06
CA ASP A 61 -14.50 -8.19 -0.58
C ASP A 61 -13.42 -7.19 -0.10
N ILE A 62 -12.47 -7.64 0.72
CA ILE A 62 -11.37 -6.83 1.27
C ILE A 62 -10.05 -7.34 0.67
N GLU A 63 -9.15 -6.44 0.27
CA GLU A 63 -7.82 -6.89 -0.15
C GLU A 63 -7.06 -7.51 1.03
N THR A 64 -6.60 -8.73 0.84
CA THR A 64 -5.83 -9.47 1.83
C THR A 64 -4.34 -9.42 1.51
N VAL A 65 -3.56 -8.97 2.49
CA VAL A 65 -2.11 -8.91 2.43
C VAL A 65 -1.56 -9.80 3.52
N VAL A 66 -0.51 -10.58 3.25
CA VAL A 66 0.23 -11.30 4.29
C VAL A 66 1.67 -10.83 4.30
N ARG A 67 2.13 -10.29 5.44
CA ARG A 67 3.56 -10.06 5.69
C ARG A 67 4.18 -11.36 6.19
N ILE A 68 5.03 -11.95 5.37
CA ILE A 68 5.77 -13.18 5.70
C ILE A 68 7.04 -12.84 6.49
N ASN A 69 7.69 -13.84 7.10
CA ASN A 69 9.08 -13.68 7.54
C ASN A 69 10.03 -13.68 6.33
N PRO A 70 11.26 -13.14 6.45
CA PRO A 70 12.24 -13.20 5.36
C PRO A 70 12.49 -14.63 4.89
N LEU A 71 12.71 -14.82 3.58
CA LEU A 71 12.82 -16.15 2.95
C LEU A 71 14.02 -16.96 3.45
N ASN A 72 15.08 -16.28 3.89
CA ASN A 72 16.28 -16.90 4.48
C ASN A 72 16.08 -17.39 5.92
N THR A 73 14.90 -17.22 6.51
CA THR A 73 14.58 -17.73 7.85
C THR A 73 13.90 -19.10 7.80
N PRO A 74 13.89 -19.88 8.89
CA PRO A 74 13.14 -21.14 8.97
C PRO A 74 11.62 -21.01 8.82
N PHE A 75 11.09 -19.79 8.75
CA PHE A 75 9.67 -19.47 8.74
C PHE A 75 9.17 -19.00 7.37
N GLY A 76 9.94 -18.19 6.64
CA GLY A 76 9.49 -17.48 5.45
C GLY A 76 8.84 -18.37 4.38
N LEU A 77 9.47 -19.48 4.01
CA LEU A 77 8.89 -20.42 3.05
C LEU A 77 7.60 -21.08 3.57
N LYS A 78 7.51 -21.36 4.88
CA LYS A 78 6.30 -21.95 5.48
C LYS A 78 5.14 -20.96 5.54
N ASP A 79 5.45 -19.68 5.77
CA ASP A 79 4.47 -18.59 5.74
C ASP A 79 3.92 -18.42 4.32
N LEU A 80 4.82 -18.38 3.33
CA LEU A 80 4.48 -18.26 1.92
C LEU A 80 3.59 -19.41 1.44
N GLU A 81 3.97 -20.65 1.77
CA GLU A 81 3.21 -21.86 1.46
C GLU A 81 1.78 -21.79 2.03
N ALA A 82 1.63 -21.36 3.28
CA ALA A 82 0.32 -21.21 3.92
C ALA A 82 -0.51 -20.10 3.26
N ALA A 83 0.08 -18.92 3.05
CA ALA A 83 -0.62 -17.74 2.55
C ALA A 83 -1.08 -17.91 1.09
N VAL A 84 -0.20 -18.40 0.21
CA VAL A 84 -0.52 -18.59 -1.23
C VAL A 84 -1.57 -19.68 -1.40
N ARG A 85 -1.44 -20.82 -0.70
CA ARG A 85 -2.46 -21.89 -0.74
C ARG A 85 -3.81 -21.44 -0.22
N ALA A 86 -3.82 -20.56 0.80
CA ALA A 86 -5.03 -19.95 1.33
C ALA A 86 -5.60 -18.83 0.46
N GLY A 87 -4.93 -18.50 -0.65
CA GLY A 87 -5.43 -17.56 -1.63
C GLY A 87 -5.38 -16.09 -1.28
N VAL A 88 -4.33 -15.69 -0.57
CA VAL A 88 -3.99 -14.28 -0.37
C VAL A 88 -3.89 -13.49 -1.69
N ASP A 89 -4.31 -12.22 -1.67
CA ASP A 89 -4.17 -11.33 -2.83
C ASP A 89 -2.73 -10.82 -2.99
N VAL A 90 -2.08 -10.43 -1.89
CA VAL A 90 -0.73 -9.82 -1.90
C VAL A 90 0.18 -10.43 -0.83
N ILE A 91 1.39 -10.82 -1.22
CA ILE A 91 2.48 -11.11 -0.27
C ILE A 91 3.30 -9.85 -0.05
N ARG A 92 3.48 -9.45 1.21
CA ARG A 92 4.44 -8.41 1.59
C ARG A 92 5.75 -9.06 2.02
N LEU A 93 6.82 -8.78 1.28
CA LEU A 93 8.17 -9.19 1.61
C LEU A 93 8.82 -8.14 2.52
N PRO A 94 9.19 -8.47 3.77
CA PRO A 94 10.04 -7.61 4.58
C PRO A 94 11.48 -7.63 4.04
N LYS A 95 12.27 -6.63 4.44
CA LYS A 95 13.74 -6.57 4.30
C LYS A 95 14.18 -6.74 2.85
N THR A 96 13.47 -6.07 1.94
CA THR A 96 13.78 -6.12 0.51
C THR A 96 14.91 -5.13 0.20
N ASP A 97 16.10 -5.67 -0.02
CA ASP A 97 17.32 -4.90 -0.25
C ASP A 97 17.74 -4.93 -1.72
N THR A 98 17.35 -5.96 -2.47
CA THR A 98 17.76 -6.17 -3.86
C THR A 98 16.62 -6.67 -4.76
N PRO A 99 16.73 -6.49 -6.09
CA PRO A 99 15.81 -7.12 -7.05
C PRO A 99 15.77 -8.65 -6.97
N GLU A 100 16.88 -9.30 -6.57
CA GLU A 100 16.94 -10.76 -6.47
C GLU A 100 16.02 -11.28 -5.36
N ASP A 101 15.83 -10.53 -4.28
CA ASP A 101 14.90 -10.90 -3.20
C ASP A 101 13.46 -11.08 -3.74
N ILE A 102 13.07 -10.24 -4.71
CA ILE A 102 11.78 -10.33 -5.39
C ILE A 102 11.74 -11.49 -6.38
N HIS A 103 12.83 -11.72 -7.12
CA HIS A 103 12.92 -12.86 -8.05
C HIS A 103 12.87 -14.20 -7.32
N GLU A 104 13.54 -14.32 -6.17
CA GLU A 104 13.45 -15.48 -5.27
C GLU A 104 12.02 -15.70 -4.80
N LEU A 105 11.37 -14.64 -4.31
CA LEU A 105 9.97 -14.71 -3.88
C LEU A 105 9.04 -15.17 -5.01
N GLU A 106 9.19 -14.59 -6.20
CA GLU A 106 8.34 -14.90 -7.35
C GLU A 106 8.49 -16.36 -7.80
N ARG A 107 9.72 -16.89 -7.84
CA ARG A 107 9.96 -18.31 -8.15
C ARG A 107 9.21 -19.24 -7.20
N GLU A 108 9.23 -18.92 -5.91
CA GLU A 108 8.51 -19.70 -4.89
C GLU A 108 7.00 -19.54 -4.98
N ILE A 109 6.49 -18.33 -5.24
CA ILE A 109 5.05 -18.09 -5.46
C ILE A 109 4.55 -18.93 -6.64
N VAL A 110 5.24 -18.89 -7.79
CA VAL A 110 4.87 -19.66 -8.99
C VAL A 110 4.84 -21.15 -8.66
N ARG A 111 5.89 -21.69 -8.03
CA ARG A 111 5.94 -23.09 -7.59
C ARG A 111 4.75 -23.48 -6.74
N ILE A 112 4.37 -22.62 -5.78
CA ILE A 112 3.25 -22.90 -4.87
C ILE A 112 1.91 -22.81 -5.61
N GLU A 113 1.69 -21.77 -6.42
CA GLU A 113 0.49 -21.58 -7.25
C GLU A 113 0.23 -22.83 -8.12
N GLU A 114 1.25 -23.27 -8.86
CA GLU A 114 1.18 -24.49 -9.69
C GLU A 114 0.86 -25.73 -8.84
N SER A 115 1.54 -25.91 -7.71
CA SER A 115 1.37 -27.10 -6.86
C SER A 115 0.00 -27.21 -6.18
N CYS A 116 -0.72 -26.08 -6.03
CA CYS A 116 -2.03 -26.04 -5.41
C CYS A 116 -3.16 -25.77 -6.41
N GLY A 117 -2.85 -25.71 -7.71
CA GLY A 117 -3.84 -25.53 -8.78
C GLY A 117 -4.42 -24.11 -8.84
N ARG A 118 -3.71 -23.11 -8.33
CA ARG A 118 -4.09 -21.71 -8.49
C ARG A 118 -3.61 -21.19 -9.84
N GLU A 119 -4.28 -20.16 -10.35
CA GLU A 119 -3.84 -19.46 -11.56
C GLU A 119 -2.47 -18.81 -11.31
N VAL A 120 -1.50 -19.14 -12.16
CA VAL A 120 -0.17 -18.53 -12.09
C VAL A 120 -0.30 -17.04 -12.39
N GLY A 121 0.11 -16.20 -11.45
CA GLY A 121 -0.07 -14.74 -11.52
C GLY A 121 -1.11 -14.21 -10.55
N SER A 122 -1.89 -15.09 -9.92
CA SER A 122 -3.00 -14.70 -9.03
C SER A 122 -2.55 -13.96 -7.77
N THR A 123 -1.37 -14.27 -7.24
CA THR A 123 -0.81 -13.62 -6.05
C THR A 123 0.16 -12.50 -6.45
N GLN A 124 -0.15 -11.29 -6.01
CA GLN A 124 0.67 -10.09 -6.21
C GLN A 124 1.73 -9.95 -5.11
N VAL A 125 2.68 -9.04 -5.30
CA VAL A 125 3.80 -8.80 -4.38
C VAL A 125 3.87 -7.33 -3.99
N MET A 126 4.25 -7.08 -2.73
CA MET A 126 4.62 -5.76 -2.24
C MET A 126 5.96 -5.84 -1.50
N ALA A 127 6.89 -4.94 -1.86
CA ALA A 127 8.19 -4.85 -1.20
C ALA A 127 8.14 -3.89 0.00
N ALA A 128 8.76 -4.26 1.12
CA ALA A 128 9.05 -3.34 2.22
C ALA A 128 10.51 -2.90 2.14
N ILE A 129 10.72 -1.60 1.98
CA ILE A 129 12.02 -0.94 2.03
C ILE A 129 12.25 -0.47 3.46
N GLU A 130 13.33 -0.95 4.07
CA GLU A 130 13.56 -0.74 5.50
C GLU A 130 15.05 -0.62 5.87
N SER A 131 15.90 -0.37 4.88
CA SER A 131 17.35 -0.20 5.05
C SER A 131 17.88 0.87 4.07
N ALA A 132 19.08 1.37 4.33
CA ALA A 132 19.79 2.29 3.45
C ALA A 132 20.00 1.67 2.05
N ILE A 133 20.38 0.40 1.98
CA ILE A 133 20.62 -0.29 0.71
C ILE A 133 19.31 -0.51 -0.07
N GLY A 134 18.22 -0.85 0.62
CA GLY A 134 16.90 -0.95 0.01
C GLY A 134 16.42 0.38 -0.56
N VAL A 135 16.70 1.50 0.13
CA VAL A 135 16.41 2.85 -0.38
C VAL A 135 17.23 3.15 -1.65
N ILE A 136 18.53 2.84 -1.65
CA ILE A 136 19.40 3.03 -2.83
C ILE A 136 18.91 2.20 -4.02
N ASN A 137 18.46 0.96 -3.76
CA ASN A 137 18.02 0.01 -4.79
C ASN A 137 16.53 0.12 -5.14
N ALA A 138 15.78 1.04 -4.52
CA ALA A 138 14.32 1.07 -4.58
C ALA A 138 13.76 1.04 -6.02
N VAL A 139 14.36 1.78 -6.95
CA VAL A 139 13.93 1.80 -8.37
C VAL A 139 14.15 0.44 -9.05
N ALA A 140 15.28 -0.21 -8.78
CA ALA A 140 15.57 -1.53 -9.34
C ALA A 140 14.63 -2.59 -8.76
N ILE A 141 14.38 -2.54 -7.44
CA ILE A 141 13.41 -3.41 -6.76
C ILE A 141 12.02 -3.22 -7.36
N ALA A 142 11.53 -1.97 -7.45
CA ALA A 142 10.19 -1.68 -7.94
C ALA A 142 9.94 -2.14 -9.39
N ARG A 143 10.99 -2.25 -10.21
CA ARG A 143 10.92 -2.66 -11.63
C ARG A 143 11.25 -4.13 -11.86
N SER A 144 11.50 -4.90 -10.79
CA SER A 144 12.02 -6.26 -10.89
C SER A 144 10.99 -7.29 -11.35
N SER A 145 9.69 -7.04 -11.14
CA SER A 145 8.60 -7.99 -11.40
C SER A 145 7.32 -7.29 -11.82
N GLU A 146 6.53 -7.93 -12.69
CA GLU A 146 5.17 -7.49 -13.04
C GLU A 146 4.16 -7.75 -11.91
N ARG A 147 4.48 -8.65 -10.97
CA ARG A 147 3.63 -8.91 -9.79
C ARG A 147 3.74 -7.83 -8.72
N LEU A 148 4.77 -6.97 -8.79
CA LEU A 148 4.93 -5.89 -7.83
C LEU A 148 3.81 -4.88 -8.03
N MET A 149 2.86 -4.90 -7.10
CA MET A 149 1.72 -3.99 -7.11
C MET A 149 1.98 -2.74 -6.26
N GLY A 150 2.97 -2.79 -5.37
CA GLY A 150 3.37 -1.64 -4.58
C GLY A 150 4.67 -1.81 -3.80
N ILE A 151 5.13 -0.68 -3.25
CA ILE A 151 6.33 -0.57 -2.43
C ILE A 151 6.02 0.28 -1.21
N ALA A 152 6.50 -0.15 -0.04
CA ALA A 152 6.24 0.49 1.24
C ALA A 152 7.53 0.86 1.95
N LEU A 153 7.58 2.02 2.60
CA LEU A 153 8.63 2.34 3.55
C LEU A 153 8.26 1.79 4.94
N ALA A 154 9.19 1.14 5.63
CA ALA A 154 9.04 0.75 7.03
C ALA A 154 9.99 1.59 7.90
N ALA A 155 9.44 2.52 8.67
CA ALA A 155 10.25 3.51 9.40
C ALA A 155 11.13 2.90 10.48
N PHE A 156 10.64 1.92 11.24
CA PHE A 156 11.29 1.47 12.47
C PHE A 156 12.66 0.83 12.18
N ASP A 157 12.69 -0.21 11.34
CA ASP A 157 13.93 -0.85 10.95
C ASP A 157 14.84 0.10 10.15
N TYR A 158 14.25 0.97 9.32
CA TYR A 158 15.01 1.97 8.57
C TYR A 158 15.76 2.95 9.47
N VAL A 159 15.12 3.49 10.52
CA VAL A 159 15.82 4.43 11.41
C VAL A 159 16.90 3.71 12.23
N MET A 160 16.70 2.43 12.56
CA MET A 160 17.74 1.62 13.23
C MET A 160 18.94 1.37 12.30
N ASP A 161 18.71 1.06 11.03
CA ASP A 161 19.77 0.90 10.03
C ASP A 161 20.53 2.22 9.79
N MET A 162 19.80 3.33 9.76
CA MET A 162 20.34 4.68 9.66
C MET A 162 20.98 5.22 10.96
N GLN A 163 20.94 4.44 12.05
CA GLN A 163 21.47 4.82 13.36
C GLN A 163 20.88 6.14 13.90
N THR A 164 19.57 6.31 13.71
CA THR A 164 18.80 7.48 14.14
C THR A 164 17.49 7.07 14.80
N GLU A 165 16.67 8.04 15.17
CA GLU A 165 15.37 7.84 15.82
C GLU A 165 14.27 8.63 15.12
N ARG A 166 13.01 8.30 15.42
CA ARG A 166 11.86 9.03 14.90
C ARG A 166 11.89 10.48 15.40
N GLY A 167 11.73 11.42 14.49
CA GLY A 167 11.79 12.85 14.75
C GLY A 167 10.65 13.61 14.10
N ASP A 168 10.96 14.78 13.55
CA ASP A 168 10.01 15.64 12.84
C ASP A 168 9.70 15.16 11.40
N GLY A 169 10.25 14.01 11.00
CA GLY A 169 10.09 13.43 9.68
C GLY A 169 11.27 13.72 8.74
N THR A 170 12.22 14.58 9.13
CA THR A 170 13.44 14.84 8.36
C THR A 170 14.25 13.57 8.16
N GLU A 171 14.28 12.68 9.17
CA GLU A 171 14.99 11.40 9.13
C GLU A 171 14.47 10.44 8.04
N LEU A 172 13.20 10.59 7.65
CA LEU A 172 12.54 9.77 6.62
C LEU A 172 12.48 10.46 5.26
N PHE A 173 12.86 11.75 5.15
CA PHE A 173 12.55 12.56 3.97
C PHE A 173 13.15 12.00 2.68
N TYR A 174 14.44 11.65 2.69
CA TYR A 174 15.10 11.07 1.53
C TYR A 174 14.49 9.71 1.16
N ALA A 175 14.26 8.84 2.15
CA ALA A 175 13.67 7.52 1.93
C ALA A 175 12.27 7.61 1.33
N ARG A 176 11.42 8.51 1.85
CA ARG A 176 10.08 8.77 1.29
C ARG A 176 10.15 9.23 -0.17
N CYS A 177 11.06 10.15 -0.47
CA CYS A 177 11.29 10.61 -1.84
C CYS A 177 11.74 9.46 -2.75
N ALA A 178 12.71 8.66 -2.34
CA ALA A 178 13.26 7.55 -3.13
C ALA A 178 12.21 6.46 -3.40
N VAL A 179 11.49 6.02 -2.36
CA VAL A 179 10.40 5.02 -2.47
C VAL A 179 9.30 5.53 -3.40
N LEU A 180 8.91 6.81 -3.28
CA LEU A 180 7.90 7.38 -4.16
C LEU A 180 8.36 7.44 -5.62
N HIS A 181 9.61 7.85 -5.88
CA HIS A 181 10.16 7.87 -7.24
C HIS A 181 10.22 6.45 -7.83
N ALA A 182 10.65 5.47 -7.05
CA ALA A 182 10.64 4.07 -7.44
C ALA A 182 9.25 3.60 -7.85
N ALA A 183 8.23 3.89 -7.02
CA ALA A 183 6.86 3.52 -7.32
C ALA A 183 6.35 4.16 -8.62
N ARG A 184 6.60 5.46 -8.83
CA ARG A 184 6.18 6.18 -10.04
C ARG A 184 6.94 5.70 -11.28
N ALA A 185 8.22 5.39 -11.16
CA ALA A 185 9.04 4.86 -12.27
C ALA A 185 8.58 3.46 -12.71
N ALA A 186 8.05 2.65 -11.79
CA ALA A 186 7.51 1.32 -12.09
C ALA A 186 6.00 1.34 -12.41
N GLY A 187 5.28 2.44 -12.15
CA GLY A 187 3.83 2.53 -12.35
C GLY A 187 3.00 1.84 -11.24
N ILE A 188 3.59 1.63 -10.07
CA ILE A 188 3.01 0.88 -8.93
C ILE A 188 2.60 1.82 -7.78
N ASP A 189 1.88 1.29 -6.78
CA ASP A 189 1.43 2.07 -5.63
C ASP A 189 2.57 2.28 -4.60
N ALA A 190 2.59 3.44 -3.94
CA ALA A 190 3.54 3.77 -2.89
C ALA A 190 2.83 3.89 -1.54
N PHE A 191 3.37 3.26 -0.49
CA PHE A 191 2.77 3.28 0.84
C PHE A 191 3.72 3.80 1.90
N ASP A 192 3.21 4.69 2.75
CA ASP A 192 4.00 5.28 3.82
C ASP A 192 3.98 4.40 5.10
N VAL A 193 4.84 4.80 6.03
CA VAL A 193 5.17 4.14 7.30
C VAL A 193 3.96 4.07 8.25
N VAL A 194 4.10 3.32 9.34
CA VAL A 194 3.12 3.34 10.44
C VAL A 194 3.29 4.58 11.32
N TYR A 195 2.17 5.08 11.85
CA TYR A 195 2.17 6.07 12.92
C TYR A 195 1.88 5.39 14.26
N GLY A 196 2.88 5.38 15.14
CA GLY A 196 2.88 4.58 16.36
C GLY A 196 2.06 5.16 17.52
N ASP A 197 1.98 6.49 17.63
CA ASP A 197 1.23 7.12 18.70
C ASP A 197 -0.26 7.18 18.35
N VAL A 198 -1.02 6.21 18.88
CA VAL A 198 -2.47 6.08 18.65
C VAL A 198 -3.30 7.15 19.37
N ASN A 199 -2.71 7.91 20.29
CA ASN A 199 -3.40 8.96 21.04
C ASN A 199 -3.16 10.34 20.41
N ASP A 200 -2.12 10.49 19.60
CA ASP A 200 -1.81 11.73 18.88
C ASP A 200 -2.45 11.76 17.48
N GLU A 201 -3.73 12.08 17.47
CA GLU A 201 -4.51 12.25 16.23
C GLU A 201 -4.00 13.42 15.37
N GLU A 202 -3.54 14.51 15.99
CA GLU A 202 -3.06 15.69 15.29
C GLU A 202 -1.76 15.39 14.53
N GLY A 203 -0.81 14.73 15.18
CA GLY A 203 0.43 14.30 14.54
C GLY A 203 0.19 13.27 13.44
N PHE A 204 -0.76 12.34 13.63
CA PHE A 204 -1.20 11.43 12.58
C PHE A 204 -1.71 12.20 11.34
N LEU A 205 -2.62 13.16 11.53
CA LEU A 205 -3.19 13.94 10.43
C LEU A 205 -2.14 14.83 9.72
N LYS A 206 -1.16 15.36 10.46
CA LYS A 206 -0.03 16.09 9.87
C LYS A 206 0.81 15.19 8.96
N GLU A 207 1.14 13.97 9.41
CA GLU A 207 1.88 13.01 8.60
C GLU A 207 1.06 12.56 7.37
N VAL A 208 -0.25 12.37 7.54
CA VAL A 208 -1.18 12.04 6.44
C VAL A 208 -1.23 13.15 5.38
N ASP A 209 -1.33 14.43 5.78
CA ASP A 209 -1.33 15.54 4.81
C ASP A 209 0.01 15.61 4.06
N LEU A 210 1.13 15.43 4.76
CA LEU A 210 2.46 15.40 4.15
C LEU A 210 2.53 14.34 3.05
N ILE A 211 2.19 13.08 3.35
CA ILE A 211 2.37 11.98 2.40
C ILE A 211 1.39 12.08 1.23
N ARG A 212 0.17 12.60 1.48
CA ARG A 212 -0.83 12.86 0.44
C ARG A 212 -0.33 13.93 -0.53
N ARG A 213 0.31 14.99 -0.03
CA ARG A 213 0.88 16.07 -0.84
C ARG A 213 2.14 15.64 -1.58
N MET A 214 2.96 14.76 -0.98
CA MET A 214 4.06 14.11 -1.70
C MET A 214 3.53 13.23 -2.83
N GLY A 215 2.40 12.57 -2.61
CA GLY A 215 1.70 11.78 -3.62
C GLY A 215 1.64 10.28 -3.30
N PHE A 216 1.88 9.86 -2.06
CA PHE A 216 1.68 8.47 -1.63
C PHE A 216 0.22 8.02 -1.81
N ASN A 217 0.02 6.74 -2.13
CA ASN A 217 -1.29 6.15 -2.35
C ASN A 217 -2.05 5.87 -1.04
N GLY A 218 -1.31 5.66 0.04
CA GLY A 218 -1.85 5.31 1.35
C GLY A 218 -0.74 5.09 2.37
N LYS A 219 -1.11 4.53 3.53
CA LYS A 219 -0.14 4.12 4.55
C LYS A 219 -0.58 2.89 5.32
N SER A 220 0.39 2.27 6.00
CA SER A 220 0.13 1.19 6.94
C SER A 220 -0.49 1.76 8.23
N LEU A 221 -1.53 1.11 8.75
CA LEU A 221 -2.25 1.50 9.98
C LEU A 221 -2.12 0.41 11.03
N ILE A 222 -2.05 0.80 12.30
CA ILE A 222 -1.95 -0.15 13.44
C ILE A 222 -3.18 -0.08 14.35
N ASN A 223 -4.09 0.86 14.11
CA ASN A 223 -5.29 1.04 14.91
C ASN A 223 -6.50 1.34 14.01
N PRO A 224 -7.65 0.67 14.22
CA PRO A 224 -8.86 0.95 13.46
C PRO A 224 -9.33 2.42 13.49
N ARG A 225 -9.05 3.16 14.57
CA ARG A 225 -9.39 4.59 14.69
C ARG A 225 -8.71 5.46 13.62
N GLN A 226 -7.60 5.00 13.05
CA GLN A 226 -6.88 5.72 12.01
C GLN A 226 -7.55 5.60 10.63
N ILE A 227 -8.47 4.65 10.43
CA ILE A 227 -9.06 4.34 9.13
C ILE A 227 -9.91 5.50 8.62
N GLU A 228 -10.88 5.95 9.42
CA GLU A 228 -11.81 7.00 9.03
C GLU A 228 -11.07 8.33 8.77
N LEU A 229 -10.15 8.67 9.68
CA LEU A 229 -9.28 9.84 9.55
C LEU A 229 -8.49 9.83 8.24
N LEU A 230 -7.84 8.71 7.92
CA LEU A 230 -7.08 8.56 6.68
C LEU A 230 -7.99 8.59 5.44
N HIS A 231 -9.12 7.88 5.48
CA HIS A 231 -10.05 7.80 4.36
C HIS A 231 -10.64 9.16 4.02
N ASN A 232 -11.01 9.96 5.03
CA ASN A 232 -11.50 11.32 4.86
C ASN A 232 -10.39 12.23 4.29
N ALA A 233 -9.17 12.16 4.84
CA ALA A 233 -8.05 12.95 4.34
C ALA A 233 -7.68 12.64 2.89
N TYR A 234 -7.86 11.39 2.44
CA TYR A 234 -7.62 10.97 1.06
C TYR A 234 -8.81 11.23 0.11
N ALA A 235 -10.00 11.53 0.63
CA ALA A 235 -11.13 11.97 -0.18
C ALA A 235 -10.86 13.38 -0.75
N PRO A 236 -11.33 13.67 -1.97
CA PRO A 236 -11.20 15.01 -2.54
C PRO A 236 -12.14 16.00 -1.82
N THR A 237 -11.74 17.27 -1.78
CA THR A 237 -12.62 18.35 -1.29
C THR A 237 -13.66 18.71 -2.35
N GLN A 238 -14.74 19.38 -1.94
CA GLN A 238 -15.74 19.89 -2.89
C GLN A 238 -15.11 20.85 -3.91
N GLU A 239 -14.17 21.69 -3.48
CA GLU A 239 -13.46 22.62 -4.36
C GLU A 239 -12.61 21.89 -5.43
N GLU A 240 -11.91 20.81 -5.03
CA GLU A 240 -11.14 19.97 -5.94
C GLU A 240 -12.05 19.30 -6.98
N VAL A 241 -13.21 18.81 -6.54
CA VAL A 241 -14.24 18.21 -7.40
C VAL A 241 -14.79 19.22 -8.39
N ASP A 242 -15.24 20.39 -7.92
CA ASP A 242 -15.82 21.43 -8.78
C ASP A 242 -14.81 21.91 -9.82
N TYR A 243 -13.54 22.04 -9.42
CA TYR A 243 -12.47 22.37 -10.36
C TYR A 243 -12.26 21.26 -11.40
N ALA A 244 -12.22 20.00 -10.96
CA ALA A 244 -12.06 18.87 -11.87
C ALA A 244 -13.21 18.77 -12.89
N GLU A 245 -14.47 18.96 -12.46
CA GLU A 245 -15.63 18.99 -13.37
C GLU A 245 -15.52 20.11 -14.40
N ARG A 246 -15.11 21.32 -14.00
CA ARG A 246 -14.87 22.42 -14.94
C ARG A 246 -13.73 22.12 -15.93
N VAL A 247 -12.66 21.47 -15.49
CA VAL A 247 -11.55 21.07 -16.37
C VAL A 247 -12.01 20.07 -17.43
N ILE A 248 -12.80 19.07 -17.04
CA ILE A 248 -13.33 18.07 -17.98
C ILE A 248 -14.30 18.71 -18.97
N ALA A 249 -15.24 19.53 -18.51
CA ALA A 249 -16.17 20.24 -19.37
C ALA A 249 -15.45 21.17 -20.36
N ALA A 250 -14.41 21.87 -19.91
CA ALA A 250 -13.57 22.68 -20.78
C ALA A 250 -12.87 21.80 -21.83
N ALA A 251 -12.24 20.70 -21.44
CA ALA A 251 -11.58 19.74 -22.34
C ALA A 251 -12.51 19.25 -23.46
N GLU A 252 -13.72 18.81 -23.10
CA GLU A 252 -14.73 18.33 -24.05
C GLU A 252 -15.17 19.43 -25.04
N GLU A 253 -15.27 20.68 -24.59
CA GLU A 253 -15.61 21.81 -25.46
C GLU A 253 -14.51 22.10 -26.49
N GLY A 254 -13.24 22.10 -26.08
CA GLY A 254 -12.14 22.34 -27.02
C GLY A 254 -11.94 21.19 -27.99
N GLU A 255 -12.13 19.94 -27.57
CA GLU A 255 -12.15 18.79 -28.50
C GLU A 255 -13.23 18.97 -29.58
N ARG A 256 -14.46 19.37 -29.18
CA ARG A 256 -15.55 19.66 -30.14
C ARG A 256 -15.25 20.84 -31.06
N SER A 257 -14.55 21.86 -30.55
CA SER A 257 -14.19 23.07 -31.29
C SER A 257 -12.88 22.94 -32.09
N GLY A 258 -12.20 21.78 -32.05
CA GLY A 258 -10.91 21.57 -32.70
C GLY A 258 -9.74 22.38 -32.11
N LEU A 259 -9.88 22.85 -30.87
CA LEU A 259 -8.87 23.61 -30.15
C LEU A 259 -7.96 22.67 -29.36
N GLY A 260 -6.68 22.58 -29.75
CA GLY A 260 -5.70 21.72 -29.06
C GLY A 260 -5.26 22.22 -27.69
N VAL A 261 -5.57 23.46 -27.32
CA VAL A 261 -5.23 24.08 -26.04
C VAL A 261 -6.40 24.95 -25.58
N ILE A 262 -6.82 24.76 -24.32
CA ILE A 262 -8.00 25.42 -23.75
C ILE A 262 -7.56 26.20 -22.53
N SER A 263 -8.09 27.41 -22.35
CA SER A 263 -7.82 28.24 -21.18
C SER A 263 -9.03 28.22 -20.24
N LEU A 264 -8.80 27.84 -18.98
CA LEU A 264 -9.79 27.96 -17.90
C LEU A 264 -9.21 28.88 -16.82
N ASN A 265 -9.91 29.98 -16.51
CA ASN A 265 -9.46 31.00 -15.55
C ASN A 265 -8.04 31.53 -15.84
N GLY A 266 -7.67 31.64 -17.13
CA GLY A 266 -6.35 32.12 -17.57
C GLY A 266 -5.22 31.09 -17.42
N LYS A 267 -5.52 29.85 -17.02
CA LYS A 267 -4.55 28.75 -16.99
C LYS A 267 -4.77 27.81 -18.17
N MET A 268 -3.66 27.40 -18.80
CA MET A 268 -3.66 26.40 -19.84
C MET A 268 -4.12 25.05 -19.27
N ILE A 269 -5.06 24.38 -19.94
CA ILE A 269 -5.45 23.00 -19.68
C ILE A 269 -4.79 22.12 -20.74
N ASP A 270 -3.97 21.19 -20.28
CA ASP A 270 -3.29 20.18 -21.08
C ASP A 270 -3.61 18.76 -20.58
N ALA A 271 -3.07 17.74 -21.26
CA ALA A 271 -3.35 16.33 -20.94
C ALA A 271 -3.03 15.95 -19.48
N PRO A 272 -1.89 16.36 -18.88
CA PRO A 272 -1.63 16.16 -17.45
C PRO A 272 -2.72 16.72 -16.53
N ILE A 273 -3.19 17.95 -16.77
CA ILE A 273 -4.24 18.58 -15.94
C ILE A 273 -5.58 17.84 -16.10
N ILE A 274 -5.93 17.45 -17.32
CA ILE A 274 -7.14 16.65 -17.60
C ILE A 274 -7.06 15.29 -16.90
N ASN A 275 -5.92 14.61 -16.98
CA ASN A 275 -5.73 13.32 -16.31
C ASN A 275 -5.82 13.46 -14.78
N HIS A 276 -5.26 14.52 -14.21
CA HIS A 276 -5.42 14.81 -12.79
C HIS A 276 -6.89 15.03 -12.41
N ALA A 277 -7.64 15.81 -13.19
CA ALA A 277 -9.07 16.02 -12.98
C ALA A 277 -9.86 14.70 -13.03
N ARG A 278 -9.57 13.81 -14.00
CA ARG A 278 -10.16 12.46 -14.06
C ARG A 278 -9.89 11.66 -12.78
N VAL A 279 -8.65 11.68 -12.28
CA VAL A 279 -8.27 10.99 -11.03
C VAL A 279 -9.06 11.53 -9.83
N VAL A 280 -9.25 12.85 -9.74
CA VAL A 280 -10.06 13.47 -8.67
C VAL A 280 -11.51 12.98 -8.71
N LEU A 281 -12.14 12.94 -9.90
CA LEU A 281 -13.52 12.48 -10.05
C LEU A 281 -13.66 10.97 -9.78
N GLU A 282 -12.70 10.16 -10.19
CA GLU A 282 -12.68 8.73 -9.86
C GLU A 282 -12.51 8.50 -8.35
N ARG A 283 -11.69 9.30 -7.67
CA ARG A 283 -11.61 9.28 -6.20
C ARG A 283 -12.95 9.67 -5.57
N ARG A 284 -13.60 10.74 -6.03
CA ARG A 284 -14.94 11.14 -5.53
C ARG A 284 -15.94 9.98 -5.62
N LYS A 285 -15.99 9.26 -6.75
CA LYS A 285 -16.88 8.10 -6.91
C LYS A 285 -16.59 6.97 -5.92
N ALA A 286 -15.32 6.78 -5.59
CA ALA A 286 -14.86 5.68 -4.74
C ALA A 286 -14.91 6.00 -3.23
N SER A 287 -14.64 7.25 -2.83
CA SER A 287 -14.49 7.66 -1.43
C SER A 287 -15.52 8.68 -0.93
N GLY A 288 -16.35 9.23 -1.82
CA GLY A 288 -17.15 10.41 -1.49
C GLY A 288 -16.32 11.70 -1.44
N ILE A 289 -16.85 12.70 -0.74
CA ILE A 289 -16.23 14.03 -0.57
C ILE A 289 -15.73 14.15 0.87
N ARG A 290 -14.59 14.81 1.05
CA ARG A 290 -14.04 15.13 2.37
C ARG A 290 -15.02 16.00 3.16
N HIS A 291 -15.33 15.60 4.38
CA HIS A 291 -16.15 16.37 5.34
C HIS A 291 -15.28 17.03 6.41
#